data_AF-A0A3B8WMX8-F1
#
_entry.id   AF-A0A3B8WMX8-F1
#
_cell.length_a   1.000
_cell.length_b   1.000
_cell.length_c   1.000
_cell.angle_alpha   90.00
_cell.angle_beta   90.00
_cell.angle_gamma   90.00
#
_symmetry.space_group_name_H-M   'P 1'
#
loop_
_entity.id
_entity.type
_entity.pdbx_description
1 polymer ?
#
loop_
_entity_poly.entity_id
_entity_poly.type
_entity_poly.pdbx_seq_one_letter_code
_entity_poly.pdbx_strand_id
1 'polypeptide(L)' 'KITRDLGLPDFDVEQDRFMICGSPSMLKDTCAILDNMGFREARGGDMGHYVIERAFVEQ' A
#
# COMPACT_ATOMS: atom_id res chain seq x y z
N LYS A 1 -4.69 -12.84 4.64
CA LYS A 1 -3.99 -13.75 5.57
C LYS A 1 -2.69 -13.11 6.04
N ILE A 2 -2.79 -12.06 6.86
CA ILE A 2 -1.64 -11.49 7.57
C ILE A 2 -2.14 -10.88 8.88
N THR A 3 -3.24 -10.11 8.80
CA THR A 3 -4.03 -9.65 9.95
C THR A 3 -4.50 -10.83 10.80
N ARG A 4 -5.20 -11.78 10.19
CA ARG A 4 -5.70 -13.00 10.83
C ARG A 4 -4.61 -13.88 11.47
N ASP A 5 -3.45 -14.00 10.82
CA ASP A 5 -2.36 -14.84 11.33
C ASP A 5 -1.64 -14.19 12.52
N LEU A 6 -1.71 -12.87 12.62
CA LEU A 6 -1.17 -12.06 13.72
C LEU A 6 -2.22 -11.71 14.78
N GLY A 7 -3.47 -12.14 14.63
CA GLY A 7 -4.57 -11.79 15.53
C GLY A 7 -4.95 -10.30 15.50
N LEU A 8 -4.60 -9.59 14.43
CA LEU A 8 -4.92 -8.17 14.24
C LEU A 8 -6.27 -8.01 13.54
N PRO A 9 -6.96 -6.86 13.75
CA PRO A 9 -8.11 -6.47 12.94
C PRO A 9 -7.77 -6.44 11.46
N ASP A 10 -8.79 -6.62 10.62
CA ASP A 10 -8.64 -6.38 9.19
C ASP A 10 -8.41 -4.90 8.90
N PHE A 11 -7.80 -4.61 7.74
CA PHE A 11 -7.48 -3.24 7.36
C PHE A 11 -8.75 -2.40 7.16
N ASP A 12 -8.73 -1.18 7.68
CA ASP A 12 -9.79 -0.19 7.60
C ASP A 12 -9.28 1.06 6.86
N VAL A 13 -9.98 1.43 5.79
CA VAL A 13 -9.65 2.60 4.96
C VAL A 13 -9.66 3.91 5.76
N GLU A 14 -10.50 4.02 6.78
CA GLU A 14 -10.61 5.24 7.59
C GLU A 14 -9.41 5.39 8.54
N GLN A 15 -8.87 4.29 9.05
CA GLN A 15 -7.87 4.28 10.12
C GLN A 15 -6.45 3.98 9.63
N ASP A 16 -6.29 3.13 8.62
CA ASP A 16 -4.99 2.62 8.22
C ASP A 16 -4.35 3.45 7.11
N ARG A 17 -3.04 3.68 7.25
CA ARG A 17 -2.21 4.37 6.25
C ARG A 17 -0.94 3.58 6.00
N PHE A 18 -0.49 3.53 4.75
CA PHE A 18 0.66 2.72 4.36
C PHE A 18 1.75 3.55 3.66
N MET A 19 3.01 3.23 3.92
CA MET A 19 4.15 3.68 3.12
C MET A 19 4.86 2.46 2.60
N ILE A 20 4.95 2.32 1.28
CA ILE A 20 5.50 1.12 0.63
C ILE A 20 6.79 1.50 -0.09
N CYS A 21 7.88 0.85 0.26
CA CYS A 21 9.17 1.01 -0.42
C CYS A 21 9.68 -0.36 -0.89
N GLY A 22 9.94 -0.51 -2.19
CA GLY A 22 10.31 -1.81 -2.75
C GLY A 22 10.67 -1.78 -4.24
N SER A 23 10.77 -2.98 -4.84
CA SER A 23 11.04 -3.14 -6.26
C SER A 23 9.84 -2.70 -7.12
N PRO A 24 10.04 -2.35 -8.41
CA PRO A 24 8.93 -1.94 -9.29
C PRO A 24 7.79 -2.97 -9.34
N SER A 25 8.14 -4.26 -9.42
CA SER A 25 7.18 -5.37 -9.43
C SER A 25 6.41 -5.48 -8.10
N MET A 26 7.11 -5.40 -6.96
CA MET A 26 6.48 -5.45 -5.64
C MET A 26 5.52 -4.28 -5.45
N LEU A 27 5.92 -3.06 -5.83
CA LEU A 27 5.05 -1.87 -5.72
C LEU A 27 3.79 -2.05 -6.55
N LYS A 28 3.91 -2.51 -7.79
CA LYS A 28 2.77 -2.76 -8.66
C LYS A 28 1.77 -3.74 -8.05
N ASP A 29 2.25 -4.87 -7.55
CA ASP A 29 1.40 -5.90 -6.97
C ASP A 29 0.76 -5.43 -5.65
N THR A 30 1.54 -4.74 -4.80
CA THR A 30 1.05 -4.24 -3.50
C THR A 30 0.02 -3.11 -3.69
N CYS A 31 0.25 -2.18 -4.62
CA CYS A 31 -0.74 -1.15 -4.96
C CYS A 31 -2.04 -1.78 -5.45
N ALA A 32 -1.97 -2.77 -6.35
CA ALA A 32 -3.18 -3.44 -6.84
C ALA A 32 -3.97 -4.12 -5.72
N ILE A 33 -3.29 -4.68 -4.70
CA ILE A 33 -3.96 -5.24 -3.52
C ILE A 33 -4.68 -4.14 -2.73
N LEU A 34 -4.01 -3.02 -2.46
CA LEU A 34 -4.58 -1.90 -1.71
C LEU A 34 -5.73 -1.21 -2.46
N ASP A 35 -5.60 -1.01 -3.77
CA ASP A 35 -6.65 -0.45 -4.62
C ASP A 35 -7.91 -1.34 -4.61
N ASN A 36 -7.74 -2.66 -4.69
CA ASN A 36 -8.85 -3.62 -4.58
C ASN A 36 -9.51 -3.63 -3.20
N MET A 37 -8.79 -3.19 -2.17
CA MET A 37 -9.31 -3.01 -0.80
C MET A 37 -9.94 -1.64 -0.57
N GLY A 38 -9.94 -0.74 -1.57
CA GLY A 38 -10.53 0.60 -1.50
C GLY A 38 -9.60 1.70 -0.99
N PHE A 39 -8.33 1.38 -0.75
CA PHE A 39 -7.31 2.38 -0.46
C PHE A 39 -6.97 3.18 -1.73
N ARG A 40 -6.31 4.32 -1.56
CA ARG A 40 -6.01 5.27 -2.65
C ARG A 40 -4.59 5.80 -2.46
N GLU A 41 -3.82 5.86 -3.54
CA GLU A 41 -2.49 6.47 -3.52
C GLU A 41 -2.59 7.99 -3.29
N ALA A 42 -1.74 8.53 -2.42
CA ALA A 42 -1.52 9.96 -2.29
C ALA A 42 -0.49 10.41 -3.34
N ARG A 43 -0.90 11.26 -4.27
CA ARG A 43 -0.08 11.67 -5.41
C ARG A 43 -0.30 13.14 -5.74
N GLY A 44 0.76 13.86 -6.10
CA GLY A 44 0.65 15.23 -6.61
C GLY A 44 0.08 16.25 -5.62
N GLY A 45 0.13 15.97 -4.32
CA GLY A 45 -0.47 16.82 -3.27
C GLY A 45 -1.91 16.43 -2.92
N ASP A 46 -2.53 15.51 -3.65
CA ASP A 46 -3.83 14.94 -3.28
C ASP A 46 -3.64 13.94 -2.12
N MET A 47 -4.42 14.15 -1.06
CA MET A 47 -4.40 13.27 0.11
C MET A 47 -4.98 11.90 -0.25
N GLY A 48 -4.25 10.86 0.12
CA GLY A 48 -4.64 9.47 -0.05
C GLY A 48 -4.38 8.66 1.22
N HIS A 49 -4.47 7.36 1.08
CA HIS A 49 -4.29 6.42 2.17
C HIS A 49 -2.88 5.79 2.18
N TYR A 50 -2.20 5.75 1.04
CA TYR A 50 -0.83 5.24 1.00
C TYR A 50 0.08 6.01 0.05
N VAL A 51 1.39 5.93 0.29
CA VAL A 51 2.44 6.48 -0.57
C VAL A 51 3.40 5.38 -1.00
N ILE A 52 4.03 5.55 -2.17
CA ILE A 52 5.01 4.59 -2.68
C ILE A 52 6.35 5.24 -2.98
N GLU A 53 7.42 4.46 -2.80
CA GLU A 53 8.79 4.81 -3.15
C GLU A 53 9.48 3.62 -3.81
N ARG A 54 10.21 3.86 -4.90
CA ARG A 54 11.04 2.82 -5.53
C ARG A 54 12.34 2.69 -4.74
N ALA A 55 12.53 1.53 -4.11
CA ALA A 55 13.75 1.25 -3.35
C ALA A 55 15.00 1.21 -4.25
N PHE A 56 14.82 0.75 -5.49
CA PHE A 56 15.85 0.70 -6.53
C PHE A 56 15.18 0.67 -7.90
N VAL A 57 15.98 0.94 -8.95
CA VAL A 57 15.57 0.81 -10.35
C VAL A 57 16.11 -0.49 -10.92
N GLU A 58 15.31 -1.18 -11.73
CA GLU A 58 15.80 -2.31 -12.53
C GLU A 58 16.71 -1.77 -13.64
N GLN A 59 17.74 -2.55 -13.98
CA GLN A 59 18.80 -2.19 -14.93
C GLN A 59 18.41 -2.57 -16.35
#